data_AF-A0A656Z497-F1
#
_entry.id   AF-A0A656Z497-F1
#
_cell.length_a   1.000
_cell.length_b   1.000
_cell.length_c   1.000
_cell.angle_alpha   90.00
_cell.angle_beta   90.00
_cell.angle_gamma   90.00
#
_symmetry.space_group_name_H-M   'P 1'
#
loop_
_entity.id
_entity.type
_entity.pdbx_description
1 polymer ?
#
loop_
_entity_poly.entity_id
_entity_poly.type
_entity_poly.pdbx_seq_one_letter_code
_entity_poly.pdbx_strand_id
1 'polypeptide(L)'
;RLHNRSWRIKDISETIRLGLVGGGLEPTKALTLIRRYVTDRPPLENLTLSQAVLSAGLVGAPEEKVGEQEAASQKKSIVSPMENSDLPPSTETELQ
;
A
#
# COMPACT_ATOMS: atom_id res chain seq x y z
N ARG A 1 -10.43 -6.35 13.35
CA ARG A 1 -11.92 -6.34 13.35
C ARG A 1 -12.54 -7.46 12.51
N LEU A 2 -11.98 -7.80 11.34
CA LEU A 2 -12.46 -8.95 10.54
C LEU A 2 -12.32 -10.31 11.25
N HIS A 3 -11.31 -10.49 12.11
CA HIS A 3 -11.05 -11.74 12.83
C HIS A 3 -11.88 -11.94 14.11
N ASN A 4 -12.21 -10.86 14.83
CA ASN A 4 -12.91 -10.94 16.13
C ASN A 4 -14.44 -10.79 15.99
N ARG A 5 -15.00 -11.09 14.81
CA ARG A 5 -16.44 -11.05 14.49
C ARG A 5 -17.16 -9.72 14.76
N SER A 6 -16.42 -8.64 15.01
CA SER A 6 -16.96 -7.28 15.25
C SER A 6 -17.04 -6.45 13.97
N TRP A 7 -17.01 -7.09 12.80
CA TRP A 7 -16.94 -6.44 11.49
C TRP A 7 -18.31 -5.91 11.03
N ARG A 8 -18.26 -4.89 10.18
CA ARG A 8 -19.39 -4.35 9.43
C ARG A 8 -19.29 -4.81 7.98
N ILE A 9 -20.41 -4.82 7.27
CA ILE A 9 -20.46 -5.12 5.83
C ILE A 9 -19.48 -4.22 5.06
N LYS A 10 -19.38 -2.95 5.46
CA LYS A 10 -18.44 -1.98 4.90
C LYS A 10 -16.99 -2.48 4.95
N ASP A 11 -16.57 -3.05 6.08
CA ASP A 11 -15.20 -3.58 6.25
C ASP A 11 -14.91 -4.70 5.23
N ILE A 12 -15.87 -5.61 5.00
CA ILE A 12 -15.73 -6.69 4.00
C ILE A 12 -15.68 -6.10 2.58
N SER A 13 -16.65 -5.25 2.25
CA SER A 13 -16.82 -4.71 0.89
C SER A 13 -15.65 -3.82 0.46
N GLU A 14 -15.11 -3.00 1.35
CA GLU A 14 -14.01 -2.09 1.04
C GLU A 14 -12.69 -2.82 0.94
N THR A 15 -12.41 -3.79 1.82
CA THR A 15 -11.21 -4.62 1.72
C THR A 15 -11.15 -5.36 0.40
N ILE A 16 -12.25 -6.02 -0.02
CA ILE A 16 -12.27 -6.72 -1.30
C ILE A 16 -12.18 -5.73 -2.47
N ARG A 17 -12.85 -4.57 -2.40
CA ARG A 17 -12.75 -3.55 -3.46
C ARG A 17 -11.32 -3.08 -3.66
N LEU A 18 -10.61 -2.78 -2.58
CA LEU A 18 -9.22 -2.34 -2.63
C LEU A 18 -8.30 -3.44 -3.15
N GLY A 19 -8.51 -4.70 -2.74
CA GLY A 19 -7.77 -5.84 -3.27
C GLY A 19 -7.96 -6.03 -4.77
N LEU A 20 -9.20 -5.91 -5.26
CA LEU A 20 -9.49 -5.98 -6.71
C LEU A 20 -8.81 -4.86 -7.49
N VAL A 21 -8.86 -3.62 -6.97
CA VAL A 21 -8.19 -2.48 -7.62
C VAL A 21 -6.67 -2.63 -7.59
N GLY A 22 -6.10 -3.04 -6.47
CA GLY A 22 -4.66 -3.34 -6.34
C GLY A 22 -4.21 -4.48 -7.25
N GLY A 23 -5.09 -5.45 -7.51
CA GLY A 23 -4.87 -6.55 -8.47
C GLY A 23 -5.04 -6.16 -9.94
N GLY A 24 -5.22 -4.88 -10.27
CA GLY A 24 -5.30 -4.36 -11.64
C GLY A 24 -6.70 -4.24 -12.22
N LEU A 25 -7.76 -4.47 -11.45
CA LEU A 25 -9.12 -4.23 -11.92
C LEU A 25 -9.46 -2.73 -11.86
N GLU A 26 -10.10 -2.22 -12.90
CA GLU A 26 -10.53 -0.81 -12.93
C GLU A 26 -11.53 -0.50 -11.77
N PRO A 27 -11.43 0.66 -11.10
CA PRO A 27 -12.22 0.98 -9.91
C PRO A 27 -13.74 0.90 -10.07
N THR A 28 -14.28 1.31 -11.21
CA THR A 28 -15.72 1.30 -11.50
C THR A 28 -16.24 -0.12 -11.70
N LYS A 29 -15.46 -0.97 -12.38
CA LYS A 29 -15.72 -2.41 -12.51
C LYS A 29 -15.66 -3.10 -11.15
N ALA A 30 -14.66 -2.80 -10.32
CA ALA A 30 -14.55 -3.34 -8.96
C ALA A 30 -15.79 -2.98 -8.13
N LEU A 31 -16.22 -1.72 -8.15
CA LEU A 31 -17.42 -1.27 -7.45
C LEU A 31 -18.68 -2.03 -7.90
N THR A 32 -18.83 -2.27 -9.20
CA THR A 32 -19.97 -3.03 -9.75
C THR A 32 -19.99 -4.47 -9.24
N LEU A 33 -18.84 -5.14 -9.21
CA LEU A 33 -18.72 -6.51 -8.69
C LEU A 33 -19.00 -6.56 -7.18
N ILE A 34 -18.49 -5.61 -6.41
CA ILE A 34 -18.71 -5.55 -4.97
C ILE A 34 -20.20 -5.38 -4.65
N ARG A 35 -20.92 -4.53 -5.39
CA ARG A 35 -22.36 -4.39 -5.20
C ARG A 35 -23.08 -5.73 -5.41
N ARG A 36 -22.85 -6.32 -6.58
CA ARG A 36 -23.55 -7.54 -7.02
C ARG A 36 -23.22 -8.77 -6.16
N TYR A 37 -21.98 -8.93 -5.75
CA TYR A 37 -21.50 -10.17 -5.13
C TYR A 37 -21.22 -10.08 -3.63
N VAL A 38 -21.12 -8.86 -3.07
CA VAL A 38 -20.84 -8.65 -1.65
C VAL A 38 -21.99 -7.97 -0.93
N THR A 39 -22.50 -6.83 -1.42
CA THR A 39 -23.54 -6.09 -0.68
C THR A 39 -24.93 -6.66 -0.87
N ASP A 40 -25.23 -7.21 -2.05
CA ASP A 40 -26.54 -7.79 -2.37
C ASP A 40 -26.65 -9.27 -1.93
N ARG A 41 -25.64 -9.79 -1.24
CA ARG A 41 -25.52 -11.18 -0.78
C ARG A 41 -25.37 -11.24 0.75
N PRO A 42 -25.68 -12.40 1.37
CA PRO A 42 -25.37 -12.63 2.78
C PRO A 42 -23.89 -12.35 3.10
N PRO A 43 -23.57 -11.49 4.09
CA PRO A 43 -22.19 -11.04 4.33
C PRO A 43 -21.21 -12.17 4.68
N LEU A 44 -21.71 -13.26 5.26
CA LEU A 44 -20.88 -14.38 5.71
C LEU A 44 -20.16 -15.08 4.55
N GLU A 45 -20.74 -15.07 3.34
CA GLU A 45 -20.16 -15.70 2.14
C GLU A 45 -18.81 -15.06 1.75
N ASN A 46 -18.63 -13.77 2.04
CA ASN A 46 -17.47 -13.00 1.62
C ASN A 46 -16.47 -12.72 2.76
N LEU A 47 -16.77 -13.14 4.00
CA LEU A 47 -15.91 -12.88 5.15
C LEU A 47 -14.53 -13.54 4.99
N THR A 48 -14.50 -14.82 4.60
CA THR A 48 -13.24 -15.55 4.40
C THR A 48 -12.42 -14.95 3.27
N LEU A 49 -13.08 -14.52 2.19
CA LEU A 49 -12.41 -13.85 1.08
C LEU A 49 -11.79 -12.51 1.52
N SER A 50 -12.51 -11.69 2.28
CA SER A 50 -11.95 -10.42 2.75
C SER A 50 -10.79 -10.61 3.72
N GLN A 51 -10.83 -11.66 4.55
CA GLN A 51 -9.71 -12.04 5.40
C GLN A 51 -8.49 -12.45 4.57
N ALA A 52 -8.68 -13.28 3.54
CA ALA A 52 -7.60 -13.70 2.65
C ALA A 52 -6.96 -12.52 1.91
N VAL A 53 -7.77 -11.62 1.33
CA VAL A 53 -7.30 -10.41 0.66
C VAL A 53 -6.52 -9.51 1.61
N LEU A 54 -7.03 -9.30 2.84
CA LEU A 54 -6.33 -8.48 3.83
C LEU A 54 -5.00 -9.12 4.25
N SER A 55 -4.98 -10.43 4.46
CA SER A 55 -3.77 -11.17 4.82
C SER A 55 -2.73 -11.09 3.70
N ALA A 56 -3.12 -11.29 2.45
CA ALA A 56 -2.22 -11.14 1.30
C ALA A 56 -1.65 -9.72 1.19
N GLY A 57 -2.48 -8.69 1.42
CA GLY A 57 -2.03 -7.30 1.39
C GLY A 57 -1.11 -6.90 2.55
N LEU A 58 -1.17 -7.59 3.70
CA LEU A 58 -0.37 -7.27 4.88
C LEU A 58 0.90 -8.13 5.01
N VAL A 59 0.80 -9.41 4.65
CA VAL A 59 1.86 -10.42 4.86
C VAL A 59 2.55 -10.80 3.56
N GLY A 60 1.95 -10.48 2.41
CA GLY A 60 2.35 -10.98 1.10
C GLY A 60 1.49 -12.18 0.68
N ALA A 61 1.42 -12.40 -0.63
CA ALA A 61 0.65 -13.53 -1.17
C ALA A 61 1.44 -14.84 -1.00
N PRO A 62 0.80 -15.99 -0.75
CA PRO A 62 1.52 -17.25 -0.51
C PRO A 62 2.38 -17.71 -1.70
N GLU A 63 2.03 -17.28 -2.91
CA GLU A 63 2.75 -17.52 -4.17
C GLU A 63 3.86 -16.49 -4.45
N GLU A 64 3.94 -15.43 -3.66
CA GLU A 64 4.97 -14.39 -3.79
C GLU A 64 6.33 -14.94 -3.37
N LYS A 65 7.37 -14.66 -4.16
CA LYS A 65 8.74 -15.03 -3.79
C LYS A 65 9.22 -14.12 -2.67
N VAL A 66 9.76 -14.71 -1.61
CA VAL A 66 10.33 -13.95 -0.49
C VAL A 66 11.55 -13.15 -0.96
N GLY A 67 11.48 -11.83 -0.84
CA GLY A 67 12.57 -10.88 -1.12
C GLY A 67 12.54 -10.25 -2.52
N GLU A 68 12.93 -8.97 -2.60
CA GLU A 68 13.13 -8.28 -3.87
C GLU A 68 14.45 -8.74 -4.52
N GLN A 69 14.38 -9.40 -5.67
CA GLN A 69 15.59 -9.74 -6.43
C GLN A 69 16.35 -8.50 -6.94
N GLU A 70 15.69 -7.34 -7.01
CA GLU A 70 16.25 -6.09 -7.55
C GLU A 70 16.92 -5.17 -6.52
N ALA A 71 16.64 -5.30 -5.21
CA ALA A 71 17.28 -4.47 -4.19
C ALA A 71 18.80 -4.70 -4.10
N ALA A 72 19.29 -5.86 -4.57
CA ALA A 72 20.71 -6.16 -4.66
C ALA A 72 21.42 -5.51 -5.86
N SER A 73 20.69 -4.99 -6.85
CA SER A 73 21.28 -4.32 -7.99
C SER A 73 21.38 -2.82 -7.74
N GLN A 74 22.12 -2.43 -6.70
CA GLN A 74 22.69 -1.09 -6.63
C GLN A 74 23.65 -0.94 -7.83
N LYS A 75 23.15 -0.41 -8.95
CA LYS A 75 24.03 0.36 -9.84
C LYS A 75 24.60 1.45 -8.95
N LYS A 76 25.88 1.27 -8.61
CA LYS A 76 26.74 2.21 -7.89
C LYS A 76 26.39 3.63 -8.33
N SER A 77 25.53 4.30 -7.54
CA SER A 77 25.23 5.70 -7.77
C SER A 77 26.57 6.40 -7.59
N ILE A 78 27.11 6.94 -8.68
CA ILE A 78 28.25 7.83 -8.61
C ILE A 78 27.75 9.01 -7.79
N VAL A 79 28.13 9.03 -6.51
CA VAL A 79 27.92 10.16 -5.61
C VAL A 79 28.52 11.35 -6.32
N SER A 80 27.67 12.25 -6.82
CA SER A 80 28.08 13.54 -7.34
C SER A 80 28.81 14.28 -6.20
N PRO A 81 30.06 14.73 -6.40
CA PRO A 81 30.73 15.58 -5.43
C PRO A 81 29.86 16.79 -5.15
N MET A 82 29.48 16.97 -3.88
CA MET A 82 28.84 18.18 -3.41
C MET A 82 29.86 19.31 -3.60
N GLU A 83 29.65 20.17 -4.59
CA GLU A 83 30.46 21.36 -4.78
C GLU A 83 30.43 22.17 -3.49
N ASN A 84 31.62 22.40 -2.93
CA ASN A 84 31.82 23.29 -1.80
C ASN A 84 31.21 24.64 -2.17
N SER A 85 30.09 25.00 -1.53
CA SER A 85 29.56 26.35 -1.60
C SER A 85 30.51 27.25 -0.83
N ASP A 86 31.38 27.97 -1.55
CA ASP A 86 32.19 29.06 -1.01
C ASP A 86 31.26 30.19 -0.56
N LEU A 87 30.81 30.13 0.70
CA LEU A 87 30.22 31.27 1.38
C LEU A 87 31.35 32.17 1.89
N PRO A 88 31.42 33.46 1.52
CA PRO A 88 32.34 34.37 2.16
C PRO A 88 31.93 34.60 3.62
N PRO A 89 32.88 34.80 4.56
CA PRO A 89 32.55 35.13 5.94
C PRO A 89 31.94 36.53 6.01
N SER A 90 30.65 36.63 6.34
CA SER A 90 30.02 37.92 6.64
C SER A 90 30.64 38.50 7.92
N THR A 91 31.25 39.67 7.74
CA THR A 91 31.92 40.47 8.76
C THR A 91 30.98 40.86 9.90
N GLU A 92 31.47 40.63 11.12
CA GLU A 92 30.94 41.09 12.40
C GLU A 92 30.87 42.63 12.42
N THR A 93 29.69 43.21 12.66
CA THR A 93 29.52 44.66 12.84
C THR A 93 29.34 44.96 14.33
N GLU A 94 30.28 45.75 14.85
CA GLU A 94 30.32 46.38 16.17
C GLU A 94 28.95 46.91 16.64
N LEU A 95 28.59 46.57 17.88
CA LEU A 95 27.55 47.26 18.65
C LEU A 95 28.21 48.30 19.55
N GLN A 96 27.76 49.55 19.41
CA GLN A 96 28.00 50.63 20.38
C GLN A 96 27.15 50.43 21.64
#